data_AF-A0A8D0ATW9-F1
#
_entry.id   AF-A0A8D0ATW9-F1
#
_cell.length_a   1.000
_cell.length_b   1.000
_cell.length_c   1.000
_cell.angle_alpha   90.00
_cell.angle_beta   90.00
_cell.angle_gamma   90.00
#
_symmetry.space_group_name_H-M   'P 1'
#
loop_
_entity.id
_entity.type
_entity.pdbx_description
1 polymer ?
#
loop_
_entity_poly.entity_id
_entity_poly.type
_entity_poly.pdbx_seq_one_letter_code
_entity_poly.pdbx_strand_id
1 'polypeptide(L)'
;MEPEKKTQTTSEQMTDRDLSEQIKKVTKDSHVRAENTELMLSFQKGKVTLPQYKLLLCSLYEVYQALEEEMDRNSNHPSVAPIYFPAELARLEAIEKDLEYFYGQDWREKIVVPAATKRYCHRLRQIGKENPEFLVAHAYTRYLGDLSGGQVLGRIAQKSMGLKGSEGLSFFAFPGVSSPNLFKQLYRSRMNSVELTEEERNGVLEEAVRAFELNIQVFDGLQMLLSVTENELQTCSTHSTPVNTLQIPKTIIKTTPLLRMVLGLLVALATVSMGIYAF
;
A
#
# COMPACT_ATOMS: atom_id res chain seq x y z
N MET A 1 -43.50 -6.32 -26.80
CA MET A 1 -42.09 -6.49 -26.41
C MET A 1 -41.38 -5.16 -26.64
N GLU A 2 -41.26 -4.31 -25.62
CA GLU A 2 -40.34 -3.16 -25.63
C GLU A 2 -39.94 -2.57 -24.24
N PRO A 3 -39.90 -3.32 -23.11
CA PRO A 3 -39.40 -2.75 -21.83
C PRO A 3 -37.87 -2.87 -21.63
N GLU A 4 -37.19 -3.80 -22.31
CA GLU A 4 -35.77 -4.11 -22.02
C GLU A 4 -34.80 -3.02 -22.49
N LYS A 5 -35.03 -2.42 -23.66
CA LYS A 5 -34.11 -1.43 -24.25
C LYS A 5 -34.02 -0.13 -23.45
N LYS A 6 -35.13 0.31 -22.83
CA LYS A 6 -35.18 1.56 -22.04
C LYS A 6 -34.51 1.42 -20.68
N THR A 7 -34.56 0.22 -20.09
CA THR A 7 -33.93 -0.10 -18.80
C THR A 7 -32.42 -0.19 -18.93
N GLN A 8 -31.92 -0.76 -20.04
CA GLN A 8 -30.49 -0.94 -20.30
C GLN A 8 -29.77 0.38 -20.63
N THR A 9 -30.39 1.28 -21.41
CA THR A 9 -29.83 2.62 -21.68
C THR A 9 -29.77 3.50 -20.42
N THR A 10 -30.73 3.33 -19.49
CA THR A 10 -30.75 4.09 -18.22
C THR A 10 -29.68 3.56 -17.25
N SER A 11 -29.49 2.23 -17.17
CA SER A 11 -28.44 1.66 -16.31
C SER A 11 -27.04 1.99 -16.83
N GLU A 12 -26.80 1.93 -18.15
CA GLU A 12 -25.50 2.27 -18.76
C GLU A 12 -25.17 3.77 -18.60
N GLN A 13 -26.16 4.67 -18.75
CA GLN A 13 -25.98 6.11 -18.48
C GLN A 13 -25.80 6.43 -17.00
N MET A 14 -26.41 5.66 -16.09
CA MET A 14 -26.18 5.80 -14.64
C MET A 14 -24.76 5.35 -14.27
N THR A 15 -24.25 4.25 -14.85
CA THR A 15 -22.90 3.75 -14.54
C THR A 15 -21.77 4.69 -14.98
N ASP A 16 -21.94 5.48 -16.03
CA ASP A 16 -20.92 6.47 -16.47
C ASP A 16 -20.91 7.73 -15.55
N ARG A 17 -21.96 7.90 -14.72
CA ARG A 17 -22.04 8.97 -13.70
C ARG A 17 -21.66 8.50 -12.29
N ASP A 18 -21.51 7.21 -12.06
CA ASP A 18 -21.11 6.69 -10.75
C ASP A 18 -19.70 7.16 -10.38
N LEU A 19 -19.57 7.79 -9.21
CA LEU A 19 -18.29 8.31 -8.73
C LEU A 19 -17.23 7.20 -8.66
N SER A 20 -17.63 5.98 -8.30
CA SER A 20 -16.73 4.83 -8.22
C SER A 20 -16.12 4.39 -9.53
N GLU A 21 -16.91 4.41 -10.60
CA GLU A 21 -16.42 4.05 -11.94
C GLU A 21 -15.61 5.20 -12.55
N GLN A 22 -16.00 6.45 -12.29
CA GLN A 22 -15.22 7.62 -12.70
C GLN A 22 -13.84 7.64 -12.04
N ILE A 23 -13.74 7.46 -10.70
CA ILE A 23 -12.46 7.36 -10.00
C ILE A 23 -11.60 6.24 -10.59
N LYS A 24 -12.17 5.03 -10.71
CA LYS A 24 -11.47 3.87 -11.29
C LYS A 24 -10.92 4.15 -12.70
N LYS A 25 -11.68 4.87 -13.52
CA LYS A 25 -11.29 5.26 -14.88
C LYS A 25 -10.13 6.25 -14.86
N VAL A 26 -10.24 7.34 -14.10
CA VAL A 26 -9.19 8.40 -14.08
C VAL A 26 -7.91 7.95 -13.38
N THR A 27 -7.99 7.02 -12.43
CA THR A 27 -6.81 6.52 -11.72
C THR A 27 -6.16 5.31 -12.39
N LYS A 28 -6.67 4.83 -13.54
CA LYS A 28 -6.19 3.61 -14.19
C LYS A 28 -4.68 3.63 -14.45
N ASP A 29 -4.17 4.70 -15.05
CA ASP A 29 -2.75 4.78 -15.42
C ASP A 29 -1.87 4.96 -14.17
N SER A 30 -2.34 5.73 -13.18
CA SER A 30 -1.64 5.91 -11.91
C SER A 30 -1.60 4.62 -11.09
N HIS A 31 -2.65 3.81 -11.13
CA HIS A 31 -2.66 2.47 -10.53
C HIS A 31 -1.61 1.57 -11.17
N VAL A 32 -1.55 1.52 -12.51
CA VAL A 32 -0.52 0.76 -13.22
C VAL A 32 0.88 1.22 -12.83
N ARG A 33 1.12 2.53 -12.75
CA ARG A 33 2.43 3.05 -12.30
C ARG A 33 2.75 2.66 -10.86
N ALA A 34 1.79 2.75 -9.94
CA ALA A 34 1.98 2.35 -8.55
C ALA A 34 2.40 0.88 -8.42
N GLU A 35 1.76 -0.02 -9.16
CA GLU A 35 2.10 -1.45 -9.18
C GLU A 35 3.47 -1.74 -9.79
N ASN A 36 4.02 -0.83 -10.60
CA ASN A 36 5.31 -0.96 -11.25
C ASN A 36 6.45 -0.18 -10.55
N THR A 37 6.21 0.38 -9.36
CA THR A 37 7.28 0.90 -8.50
C THR A 37 8.23 -0.22 -8.07
N GLU A 38 9.51 0.10 -7.82
CA GLU A 38 10.51 -0.91 -7.47
C GLU A 38 10.12 -1.73 -6.23
N LEU A 39 9.60 -1.07 -5.20
CA LEU A 39 9.12 -1.72 -3.98
C LEU A 39 7.98 -2.71 -4.30
N MET A 40 6.97 -2.30 -5.07
CA MET A 40 5.85 -3.18 -5.41
C MET A 40 6.27 -4.34 -6.33
N LEU A 41 7.18 -4.10 -7.28
CA LEU A 41 7.77 -5.17 -8.08
C LEU A 41 8.57 -6.16 -7.21
N SER A 42 9.24 -5.68 -6.16
CA SER A 42 9.92 -6.54 -5.18
C SER A 42 8.93 -7.44 -4.44
N PHE A 43 7.81 -6.88 -3.97
CA PHE A 43 6.70 -7.66 -3.41
C PHE A 43 6.19 -8.70 -4.39
N GLN A 44 5.79 -8.31 -5.61
CA GLN A 44 5.21 -9.23 -6.60
C GLN A 44 6.15 -10.39 -6.96
N LYS A 45 7.47 -10.14 -6.96
CA LYS A 45 8.51 -11.16 -7.20
C LYS A 45 8.84 -12.01 -5.97
N GLY A 46 8.21 -11.75 -4.82
CA GLY A 46 8.51 -12.42 -3.56
C GLY A 46 9.89 -12.09 -2.99
N LYS A 47 10.46 -10.94 -3.36
CA LYS A 47 11.80 -10.49 -2.98
C LYS A 47 11.81 -9.38 -1.92
N VAL A 48 10.64 -9.02 -1.39
CA VAL A 48 10.55 -8.02 -0.32
C VAL A 48 11.36 -8.47 0.90
N THR A 49 12.22 -7.57 1.38
CA THR A 49 13.05 -7.81 2.56
C THR A 49 12.36 -7.33 3.83
N LEU A 50 12.77 -7.86 4.98
CA LEU A 50 12.25 -7.41 6.27
C LEU A 50 12.49 -5.90 6.52
N PRO A 51 13.67 -5.32 6.22
CA PRO A 51 13.86 -3.85 6.30
C PRO A 51 12.90 -3.06 5.40
N GLN A 52 12.69 -3.51 4.15
CA GLN A 52 11.72 -2.89 3.24
C GLN A 52 10.31 -2.87 3.83
N TYR A 53 9.88 -4.01 4.36
CA TYR A 53 8.55 -4.14 4.94
C TYR A 53 8.37 -3.29 6.20
N LYS A 54 9.37 -3.26 7.08
CA LYS A 54 9.34 -2.46 8.30
C LYS A 54 9.25 -0.95 8.00
N LEU A 55 10.01 -0.45 7.03
CA LEU A 55 9.92 0.97 6.62
C LEU A 55 8.58 1.29 5.94
N LEU A 56 8.03 0.35 5.17
CA LEU A 56 6.68 0.47 4.63
C LEU A 56 5.66 0.62 5.78
N LEU A 57 5.70 -0.25 6.80
CA LEU A 57 4.81 -0.14 7.96
C LEU A 57 4.93 1.20 8.68
N CYS A 58 6.14 1.73 8.88
CA CYS A 58 6.35 3.07 9.45
C CYS A 58 5.64 4.16 8.63
N SER A 59 5.74 4.10 7.30
CA SER A 59 5.08 5.09 6.43
C SER A 59 3.57 4.91 6.38
N LEU A 60 3.09 3.66 6.40
CA LEU A 60 1.66 3.37 6.50
C LEU A 60 1.10 3.91 7.82
N TYR A 61 1.77 3.70 8.95
CA TYR A 61 1.33 4.22 10.24
C TYR A 61 1.03 5.71 10.20
N GLU A 62 1.97 6.51 9.71
CA GLU A 62 1.84 7.96 9.61
C GLU A 62 0.69 8.37 8.67
N VAL A 63 0.55 7.69 7.52
CA VAL A 63 -0.49 7.98 6.53
C VAL A 63 -1.88 7.60 7.07
N TYR A 64 -2.04 6.42 7.67
CA TYR A 64 -3.33 6.00 8.23
C TYR A 64 -3.69 6.79 9.49
N GLN A 65 -2.72 7.17 10.32
CA GLN A 65 -2.98 8.10 11.42
C GLN A 65 -3.58 9.40 10.88
N ALA A 66 -2.94 10.04 9.91
CA ALA A 66 -3.45 11.29 9.34
C ALA A 66 -4.79 11.11 8.61
N LEU A 67 -4.99 10.00 7.90
CA LEU A 67 -6.25 9.70 7.22
C LEU A 67 -7.38 9.48 8.23
N GLU A 68 -7.17 8.63 9.23
CA GLU A 68 -8.19 8.25 10.20
C GLU A 68 -8.52 9.40 11.16
N GLU A 69 -7.53 10.20 11.57
CA GLU A 69 -7.77 11.47 12.29
C GLU A 69 -8.75 12.38 11.55
N GLU A 70 -8.56 12.55 10.24
CA GLU A 70 -9.40 13.45 9.44
C GLU A 70 -10.73 12.82 9.02
N MET A 71 -10.81 11.49 8.86
CA MET A 71 -12.06 10.77 8.70
C MET A 71 -12.92 10.88 9.96
N ASP A 72 -12.32 10.74 11.16
CA ASP A 72 -13.02 10.89 12.44
C ASP A 72 -13.51 12.32 12.64
N ARG A 73 -12.64 13.31 12.40
CA ARG A 73 -12.99 14.75 12.47
C ARG A 73 -14.17 15.09 11.58
N ASN A 74 -14.25 14.49 10.40
CA ASN A 74 -15.27 14.78 9.38
C ASN A 74 -16.35 13.69 9.30
N SER A 75 -16.48 12.84 10.31
CA SER A 75 -17.43 11.69 10.31
C SER A 75 -18.89 12.07 10.08
N ASN A 76 -19.28 13.31 10.42
CA ASN A 76 -20.63 13.85 10.19
C ASN A 76 -20.76 14.68 8.90
N HIS A 77 -19.66 14.89 8.15
CA HIS A 77 -19.70 15.64 6.89
C HIS A 77 -20.51 14.87 5.84
N PRO A 78 -21.43 15.50 5.07
CA PRO A 78 -22.32 14.78 4.13
C PRO A 78 -21.59 13.88 3.13
N SER A 79 -20.39 14.27 2.70
CA SER A 79 -19.59 13.48 1.75
C SER A 79 -18.78 12.35 2.39
N VAL A 80 -18.51 12.41 3.70
CA VAL A 80 -17.66 11.45 4.42
C VAL A 80 -18.52 10.43 5.17
N ALA A 81 -19.62 10.87 5.79
CA ALA A 81 -20.51 10.01 6.58
C ALA A 81 -20.95 8.73 5.84
N PRO A 82 -21.27 8.74 4.52
CA PRO A 82 -21.68 7.52 3.82
C PRO A 82 -20.59 6.45 3.74
N ILE A 83 -19.32 6.85 3.78
CA ILE A 83 -18.15 5.97 3.63
C ILE A 83 -17.39 5.74 4.94
N TYR A 84 -17.91 6.22 6.06
CA TYR A 84 -17.25 6.12 7.36
C TYR A 84 -17.52 4.76 8.02
N PHE A 85 -16.56 3.84 7.87
CA PHE A 85 -16.62 2.46 8.39
C PHE A 85 -15.42 2.12 9.30
N PRO A 86 -15.28 2.79 10.46
CA PRO A 86 -14.09 2.63 11.31
C PRO A 86 -13.94 1.20 11.86
N ALA A 87 -15.05 0.53 12.22
CA ALA A 87 -15.00 -0.82 12.78
C ALA A 87 -14.49 -1.87 11.77
N GLU A 88 -14.78 -1.66 10.48
CA GLU A 88 -14.41 -2.58 9.42
C GLU A 88 -13.06 -2.23 8.78
N LEU A 89 -12.75 -0.93 8.64
CA LEU A 89 -11.66 -0.44 7.81
C LEU A 89 -10.48 0.20 8.56
N ALA A 90 -10.64 0.65 9.80
CA ALA A 90 -9.55 1.32 10.52
C ALA A 90 -8.32 0.40 10.61
N ARG A 91 -7.14 0.93 10.31
CA ARG A 91 -5.87 0.21 10.21
C ARG A 91 -4.90 0.58 11.31
N LEU A 92 -5.08 1.73 11.99
CA LEU A 92 -4.08 2.25 12.92
C LEU A 92 -3.67 1.22 13.98
N GLU A 93 -4.63 0.67 14.73
CA GLU A 93 -4.34 -0.34 15.75
C GLU A 93 -3.64 -1.59 15.21
N ALA A 94 -3.98 -2.01 13.98
CA ALA A 94 -3.37 -3.17 13.36
C ALA A 94 -1.92 -2.88 12.98
N ILE A 95 -1.62 -1.69 12.47
CA ILE A 95 -0.26 -1.26 12.15
C ILE A 95 0.56 -1.09 13.43
N GLU A 96 -0.03 -0.56 14.51
CA GLU A 96 0.66 -0.44 15.82
C GLU A 96 1.10 -1.82 16.34
N LYS A 97 0.23 -2.84 16.26
CA LYS A 97 0.58 -4.22 16.63
C LYS A 97 1.73 -4.78 15.79
N ASP A 98 1.72 -4.51 14.49
CA ASP A 98 2.79 -4.97 13.61
C ASP A 98 4.12 -4.25 13.90
N LEU A 99 4.08 -2.95 14.18
CA LEU A 99 5.26 -2.18 14.56
C LEU A 99 5.82 -2.64 15.91
N GLU A 100 4.98 -2.86 16.91
CA GLU A 100 5.38 -3.41 18.20
C GLU A 100 6.04 -4.79 18.06
N TYR A 101 5.48 -5.66 17.21
CA TYR A 101 6.08 -6.97 16.90
C TYR A 101 7.51 -6.84 16.32
N PHE A 102 7.74 -5.91 15.39
CA PHE A 102 9.03 -5.78 14.71
C PHE A 102 10.07 -4.90 15.41
N TYR A 103 9.64 -3.97 16.27
CA TYR A 103 10.50 -2.95 16.86
C TYR A 103 10.49 -2.94 18.40
N GLY A 104 9.55 -3.65 19.05
CA GLY A 104 9.38 -3.65 20.50
C GLY A 104 8.47 -2.52 21.00
N GLN A 105 8.34 -2.41 22.33
CA GLN A 105 7.47 -1.41 23.00
C GLN A 105 7.83 0.05 22.66
N ASP A 106 9.11 0.30 22.35
CA ASP A 106 9.68 1.60 21.99
C ASP A 106 9.61 1.89 20.48
N TRP A 107 8.77 1.19 19.72
CA TRP A 107 8.67 1.33 18.27
C TRP A 107 8.40 2.77 17.80
N ARG A 108 7.68 3.57 18.60
CA ARG A 108 7.37 4.98 18.29
C ARG A 108 8.63 5.83 18.16
N GLU A 109 9.67 5.54 18.94
CA GLU A 109 10.96 6.24 18.89
C GLU A 109 11.81 5.82 17.69
N LYS A 110 11.43 4.72 17.02
CA LYS A 110 12.18 4.12 15.90
C LYS A 110 11.54 4.37 14.54
N ILE A 111 10.45 5.16 14.48
CA ILE A 111 9.78 5.50 13.23
C ILE A 111 10.71 6.36 12.37
N VAL A 112 11.03 5.84 11.19
CA VAL A 112 11.74 6.57 10.14
C VAL A 112 10.91 6.50 8.87
N VAL A 113 10.62 7.67 8.29
CA VAL A 113 9.81 7.79 7.07
C VAL A 113 10.42 8.82 6.12
N PRO A 114 10.28 8.65 4.79
CA PRO A 114 10.75 9.64 3.82
C PRO A 114 9.93 10.94 3.92
N ALA A 115 10.50 12.03 3.41
CA ALA A 115 9.81 13.32 3.30
C ALA A 115 8.49 13.23 2.52
N ALA A 116 8.39 12.29 1.56
CA ALA A 116 7.16 12.00 0.83
C ALA A 116 6.00 11.58 1.73
N THR A 117 6.26 10.77 2.77
CA THR A 117 5.24 10.36 3.75
C THR A 117 4.70 11.58 4.50
N LYS A 118 5.58 12.48 4.94
CA LYS A 118 5.15 13.71 5.64
C LYS A 118 4.35 14.65 4.72
N ARG A 119 4.71 14.75 3.43
CA ARG A 119 3.90 15.50 2.44
C ARG A 119 2.51 14.90 2.25
N TYR A 120 2.41 13.58 2.20
CA TYR A 120 1.12 12.90 2.14
C TYR A 120 0.28 13.23 3.38
N CYS A 121 0.83 13.04 4.58
CA CYS A 121 0.14 13.34 5.84
C CYS A 121 -0.31 14.81 5.91
N HIS A 122 0.52 15.74 5.42
CA HIS A 122 0.16 17.16 5.33
C HIS A 122 -1.03 17.39 4.39
N ARG A 123 -1.05 16.76 3.20
CA ARG A 123 -2.18 16.88 2.27
C ARG A 123 -3.48 16.37 2.88
N LEU A 124 -3.45 15.22 3.55
CA LEU A 124 -4.62 14.65 4.24
C LEU A 124 -5.20 15.61 5.28
N ARG A 125 -4.34 16.17 6.15
CA ARG A 125 -4.76 17.16 7.16
C ARG A 125 -5.24 18.48 6.55
N GLN A 126 -4.65 18.89 5.44
CA GLN A 126 -5.09 20.09 4.72
C GLN A 126 -6.51 19.89 4.17
N ILE A 127 -6.76 18.81 3.41
CA ILE A 127 -8.09 18.57 2.83
C ILE A 127 -9.14 18.27 3.90
N GLY A 128 -8.78 17.55 4.96
CA GLY A 128 -9.71 17.29 6.06
C GLY A 128 -10.19 18.56 6.76
N LYS A 129 -9.41 19.65 6.70
CA LYS A 129 -9.80 20.97 7.22
C LYS A 129 -10.52 21.83 6.19
N GLU A 130 -10.04 21.84 4.95
CA GLU A 130 -10.43 22.84 3.94
C GLU A 130 -11.47 22.32 2.95
N ASN A 131 -11.41 21.03 2.58
CA ASN A 131 -12.22 20.40 1.53
C ASN A 131 -12.52 18.93 1.90
N PRO A 132 -13.33 18.65 2.94
CA PRO A 132 -13.50 17.29 3.49
C PRO A 132 -14.05 16.26 2.48
N GLU A 133 -14.78 16.69 1.46
CA GLU A 133 -15.27 15.86 0.37
C GLU A 133 -14.14 15.14 -0.40
N PHE A 134 -12.94 15.71 -0.42
CA PHE A 134 -11.77 15.09 -1.03
C PHE A 134 -11.21 13.90 -0.23
N LEU A 135 -11.60 13.72 1.03
CA LEU A 135 -11.22 12.54 1.82
C LEU A 135 -11.74 11.25 1.17
N VAL A 136 -12.86 11.31 0.43
CA VAL A 136 -13.42 10.18 -0.32
C VAL A 136 -12.39 9.58 -1.29
N ALA A 137 -11.62 10.44 -1.96
CA ALA A 137 -10.60 10.01 -2.91
C ALA A 137 -9.47 9.20 -2.24
N HIS A 138 -9.01 9.66 -1.08
CA HIS A 138 -7.94 9.00 -0.33
C HIS A 138 -8.40 7.72 0.35
N ALA A 139 -9.57 7.74 0.99
CA ALA A 139 -10.17 6.57 1.60
C ALA A 139 -10.44 5.47 0.55
N TYR A 140 -10.96 5.85 -0.63
CA TYR A 140 -11.10 4.93 -1.77
C TYR A 140 -9.75 4.32 -2.15
N THR A 141 -8.73 5.15 -2.38
CA THR A 141 -7.43 4.72 -2.89
C THR A 141 -6.74 3.74 -1.93
N ARG A 142 -6.83 4.00 -0.63
CA ARG A 142 -6.22 3.17 0.41
C ARG A 142 -7.05 1.91 0.69
N TYR A 143 -8.25 2.05 1.24
CA TYR A 143 -9.02 0.92 1.77
C TYR A 143 -9.41 -0.11 0.70
N LEU A 144 -9.80 0.33 -0.51
CA LEU A 144 -10.16 -0.62 -1.58
C LEU A 144 -8.92 -1.29 -2.18
N GLY A 145 -7.76 -0.62 -2.14
CA GLY A 145 -6.46 -1.22 -2.44
C GLY A 145 -6.12 -2.33 -1.46
N ASP A 146 -6.29 -2.09 -0.15
CA ASP A 146 -6.00 -3.07 0.90
C ASP A 146 -6.91 -4.30 0.85
N LEU A 147 -8.21 -4.09 0.57
CA LEU A 147 -9.20 -5.16 0.37
C LEU A 147 -9.09 -5.85 -1.02
N SER A 148 -8.15 -5.42 -1.86
CA SER A 148 -7.90 -6.02 -3.18
C SER A 148 -6.48 -6.58 -3.26
N GLY A 149 -5.51 -5.77 -3.73
CA GLY A 149 -4.13 -6.19 -3.86
C GLY A 149 -3.46 -6.48 -2.51
N GLY A 150 -3.86 -5.76 -1.45
CA GLY A 150 -3.31 -5.94 -0.11
C GLY A 150 -3.40 -7.37 0.42
N GLN A 151 -4.49 -8.09 0.13
CA GLN A 151 -4.66 -9.49 0.53
C GLN A 151 -3.64 -10.43 -0.13
N VAL A 152 -3.24 -10.14 -1.37
CA VAL A 152 -2.18 -10.88 -2.06
C VAL A 152 -0.83 -10.49 -1.50
N LEU A 153 -0.58 -9.20 -1.30
CA LEU A 153 0.68 -8.67 -0.75
C LEU A 153 0.97 -9.23 0.65
N GLY A 154 -0.03 -9.35 1.52
CA GLY A 154 0.14 -9.93 2.85
C GLY A 154 0.61 -11.39 2.82
N ARG A 155 0.07 -12.21 1.90
CA ARG A 155 0.53 -13.60 1.70
C ARG A 155 1.95 -13.66 1.16
N ILE A 156 2.32 -12.74 0.27
CA ILE A 156 3.68 -12.68 -0.26
C ILE A 156 4.64 -12.24 0.85
N ALA A 157 4.30 -11.20 1.61
CA ALA A 157 5.07 -10.71 2.75
C ALA A 157 5.36 -11.85 3.75
N GLN A 158 4.33 -12.60 4.14
CA GLN A 158 4.44 -13.76 5.03
C GLN A 158 5.48 -14.76 4.51
N LYS A 159 5.36 -15.15 3.24
CA LYS A 159 6.23 -16.15 2.62
C LYS A 159 7.66 -15.64 2.46
N SER A 160 7.84 -14.42 1.96
CA SER A 160 9.16 -13.83 1.67
C SER A 160 9.99 -13.61 2.92
N MET A 161 9.35 -13.27 4.04
CA MET A 161 10.03 -13.03 5.32
C MET A 161 10.05 -14.25 6.26
N GLY A 162 9.44 -15.38 5.85
CA GLY A 162 9.39 -16.59 6.66
C GLY A 162 8.60 -16.43 7.97
N LEU A 163 7.62 -15.54 8.00
CA LEU A 163 6.80 -15.30 9.19
C LEU A 163 5.91 -16.52 9.49
N LYS A 164 5.88 -16.94 10.75
CA LYS A 164 5.04 -18.04 11.22
C LYS A 164 3.74 -17.43 11.79
N GLY A 165 2.59 -17.83 11.24
CA GLY A 165 1.31 -17.30 11.69
C GLY A 165 1.02 -15.88 11.16
N SER A 166 0.23 -15.12 11.91
CA SER A 166 -0.30 -13.80 11.51
C SER A 166 0.37 -12.61 12.20
N GLU A 167 1.30 -12.84 13.13
CA GLU A 167 2.01 -11.78 13.82
C GLU A 167 2.90 -10.99 12.85
N GLY A 168 2.87 -9.66 12.96
CA GLY A 168 3.53 -8.76 12.01
C GLY A 168 2.83 -8.64 10.66
N LEU A 169 1.59 -9.11 10.51
CA LEU A 169 0.77 -9.00 9.31
C LEU A 169 -0.67 -8.53 9.59
N SER A 170 -0.92 -7.99 10.78
CA SER A 170 -2.23 -7.56 11.26
C SER A 170 -2.86 -6.51 10.34
N PHE A 171 -2.05 -5.63 9.73
CA PHE A 171 -2.50 -4.64 8.75
C PHE A 171 -3.36 -5.25 7.63
N PHE A 172 -2.99 -6.44 7.17
CA PHE A 172 -3.68 -7.13 6.07
C PHE A 172 -4.95 -7.85 6.51
N ALA A 173 -5.20 -7.98 7.82
CA ALA A 173 -6.37 -8.66 8.35
C ALA A 173 -7.54 -7.69 8.58
N PHE A 174 -8.73 -8.05 8.09
CA PHE A 174 -9.95 -7.25 8.24
C PHE A 174 -11.02 -8.07 8.99
N PRO A 175 -10.91 -8.23 10.32
CA PRO A 175 -11.84 -9.08 11.08
C PRO A 175 -13.28 -8.57 11.05
N GLY A 176 -13.49 -7.26 10.88
CA GLY A 176 -14.83 -6.66 10.68
C GLY A 176 -15.42 -6.88 9.28
N VAL A 177 -14.66 -7.43 8.33
CA VAL A 177 -15.09 -7.64 6.95
C VAL A 177 -15.22 -9.15 6.66
N SER A 178 -16.45 -9.65 6.65
CA SER A 178 -16.73 -11.06 6.37
C SER A 178 -16.42 -11.49 4.92
N SER A 179 -16.65 -10.59 3.96
CA SER A 179 -16.35 -10.81 2.54
C SER A 179 -15.78 -9.53 1.92
N PRO A 180 -14.49 -9.51 1.55
CA PRO A 180 -13.87 -8.35 0.92
C PRO A 180 -14.59 -7.91 -0.37
N ASN A 181 -15.12 -8.86 -1.15
CA ASN A 181 -15.81 -8.54 -2.40
C ASN A 181 -17.16 -7.86 -2.15
N LEU A 182 -17.98 -8.40 -1.23
CA LEU A 182 -19.26 -7.78 -0.88
C LEU A 182 -19.06 -6.41 -0.23
N PHE A 183 -18.05 -6.29 0.65
CA PHE A 183 -17.76 -5.02 1.29
C PHE A 183 -17.27 -3.95 0.30
N LYS A 184 -16.45 -4.31 -0.68
CA LYS A 184 -16.07 -3.37 -1.76
C LYS A 184 -17.27 -2.94 -2.61
N GLN A 185 -18.23 -3.83 -2.86
CA GLN A 185 -19.47 -3.45 -3.56
C GLN A 185 -20.31 -2.48 -2.72
N LEU A 186 -20.50 -2.78 -1.43
CA LEU A 186 -21.15 -1.89 -0.47
C LEU A 186 -20.47 -0.51 -0.45
N TYR A 187 -19.14 -0.47 -0.29
CA TYR A 187 -18.39 0.76 -0.21
C TYR A 187 -18.54 1.62 -1.48
N ARG A 188 -18.47 1.00 -2.67
CA ARG A 188 -18.72 1.71 -3.94
C ARG A 188 -20.14 2.25 -4.02
N SER A 189 -21.14 1.47 -3.62
CA SER A 189 -22.53 1.91 -3.59
C SER A 189 -22.72 3.11 -2.66
N ARG A 190 -22.09 3.11 -1.48
CA ARG A 190 -22.11 4.24 -0.54
C ARG A 190 -21.42 5.47 -1.11
N MET A 191 -20.28 5.29 -1.76
CA MET A 191 -19.58 6.39 -2.42
C MET A 191 -20.40 6.99 -3.57
N ASN A 192 -21.14 6.18 -4.33
CA ASN A 192 -22.02 6.67 -5.40
C ASN A 192 -23.23 7.45 -4.86
N SER A 193 -23.59 7.29 -3.59
CA SER A 193 -24.65 8.07 -2.93
C SER A 193 -24.21 9.44 -2.42
N VAL A 194 -22.91 9.76 -2.51
CA VAL A 194 -22.39 11.08 -2.11
C VAL A 194 -22.84 12.14 -3.11
N GLU A 195 -23.62 13.11 -2.62
CA GLU A 195 -24.06 14.25 -3.41
C GLU A 195 -22.93 15.26 -3.52
N LEU A 196 -22.53 15.58 -4.77
CA LEU A 196 -21.48 16.53 -5.10
C LEU A 196 -21.97 17.42 -6.23
N THR A 197 -21.62 18.71 -6.15
CA THR A 197 -21.63 19.61 -7.30
C THR A 197 -20.66 19.11 -8.37
N GLU A 198 -20.77 19.65 -9.59
CA GLU A 198 -19.85 19.30 -10.68
C GLU A 198 -18.40 19.70 -10.36
N GLU A 199 -18.20 20.85 -9.71
CA GLU A 199 -16.89 21.34 -9.29
C GLU A 199 -16.25 20.42 -8.24
N GLU A 200 -16.98 20.10 -7.17
CA GLU A 200 -16.50 19.16 -6.14
C GLU A 200 -16.19 17.78 -6.72
N ARG A 201 -17.06 17.29 -7.61
CA ARG A 201 -16.83 16.00 -8.29
C ARG A 201 -15.53 16.00 -9.08
N ASN A 202 -15.30 17.04 -9.89
CA ASN A 202 -14.05 17.17 -10.65
C ASN A 202 -12.84 17.25 -9.70
N GLY A 203 -12.95 17.99 -8.60
CA GLY A 203 -11.94 18.06 -7.56
C GLY A 203 -11.63 16.71 -6.92
N VAL A 204 -12.64 15.88 -6.62
CA VAL A 204 -12.47 14.52 -6.10
C VAL A 204 -11.74 13.62 -7.11
N LEU A 205 -12.04 13.73 -8.40
CA LEU A 205 -11.37 12.95 -9.44
C LEU A 205 -9.88 13.32 -9.57
N GLU A 206 -9.57 14.61 -9.53
CA GLU A 206 -8.18 15.10 -9.51
C GLU A 206 -7.46 14.67 -8.23
N GLU A 207 -8.12 14.73 -7.07
CA GLU A 207 -7.54 14.29 -5.81
C GLU A 207 -7.29 12.78 -5.82
N ALA A 208 -8.13 11.97 -6.45
CA ALA A 208 -7.90 10.53 -6.55
C ALA A 208 -6.61 10.23 -7.32
N VAL A 209 -6.36 10.94 -8.42
CA VAL A 209 -5.08 10.84 -9.14
C VAL A 209 -3.92 11.27 -8.24
N ARG A 210 -4.07 12.39 -7.50
CA ARG A 210 -3.07 12.89 -6.55
C ARG A 210 -2.79 11.89 -5.42
N ALA A 211 -3.80 11.17 -4.93
CA ALA A 211 -3.65 10.14 -3.91
C ALA A 211 -2.74 9.00 -4.41
N PHE A 212 -2.90 8.57 -5.67
CA PHE A 212 -1.97 7.61 -6.28
C PHE A 212 -0.54 8.18 -6.42
N GLU A 213 -0.39 9.43 -6.86
CA GLU A 213 0.94 10.07 -6.95
C GLU A 213 1.65 10.15 -5.60
N LEU A 214 0.92 10.50 -4.54
CA LEU A 214 1.48 10.55 -3.19
C LEU A 214 1.91 9.16 -2.71
N ASN A 215 1.14 8.11 -3.02
CA ASN A 215 1.55 6.73 -2.72
C ASN A 215 2.81 6.32 -3.50
N ILE A 216 2.90 6.64 -4.79
CA ILE A 216 4.08 6.37 -5.62
C ILE A 216 5.31 7.07 -5.03
N GLN A 217 5.20 8.36 -4.69
CA GLN A 217 6.30 9.11 -4.09
C GLN A 217 6.74 8.53 -2.74
N VAL A 218 5.82 7.98 -1.94
CA VAL A 218 6.16 7.27 -0.71
C VAL A 218 6.97 6.01 -1.03
N PHE A 219 6.55 5.19 -1.98
CA PHE A 219 7.28 3.98 -2.38
C PHE A 219 8.67 4.30 -2.92
N ASP A 220 8.80 5.32 -3.77
CA ASP A 220 10.09 5.76 -4.30
C ASP A 220 10.98 6.32 -3.18
N GLY A 221 10.41 7.10 -2.25
CA GLY A 221 11.12 7.64 -1.10
C GLY A 221 11.65 6.54 -0.15
N LEU A 222 10.88 5.47 0.04
CA LEU A 222 11.30 4.30 0.82
C LEU A 222 12.49 3.59 0.19
N GLN A 223 12.46 3.43 -1.14
CA GLN A 223 13.54 2.81 -1.89
C GLN A 223 14.84 3.63 -1.79
N MET A 224 14.75 4.96 -1.84
CA MET A 224 15.91 5.84 -1.66
C MET A 224 16.49 5.77 -0.24
N LEU A 225 15.65 5.66 0.79
CA LEU A 225 16.12 5.55 2.17
C LEU A 225 16.93 4.26 2.40
N LEU A 226 16.51 3.17 1.77
CA LEU A 226 17.21 1.88 1.84
C LEU A 226 18.56 1.91 1.13
N SER A 227 18.63 2.50 -0.07
CA SER A 227 19.88 2.56 -0.83
C SER A 227 20.95 3.41 -0.14
N VAL A 228 20.57 4.51 0.51
CA VAL A 228 21.50 5.32 1.32
C VAL A 228 22.06 4.51 2.49
N THR A 229 21.20 3.81 3.23
CA THR A 229 21.61 3.00 4.38
C THR A 229 22.59 1.89 3.99
N GLU A 230 22.35 1.22 2.85
CA GLU A 230 23.23 0.18 2.33
C GLU A 230 24.60 0.74 1.89
N ASN A 231 24.63 1.93 1.27
CA ASN A 231 25.85 2.59 0.84
C ASN A 231 26.71 3.09 2.01
N GLU A 232 26.09 3.61 3.07
CA GLU A 232 26.79 4.03 4.31
C GLU A 232 27.43 2.84 5.05
N LEU A 233 26.74 1.69 5.10
CA LEU A 233 27.27 0.45 5.67
C LEU A 233 28.44 -0.10 4.84
N GLN A 234 28.38 0.00 3.51
CA GLN A 234 29.47 -0.43 2.64
C GLN A 234 30.70 0.49 2.73
N THR A 235 30.50 1.81 2.82
CA THR A 235 31.60 2.79 2.97
C THR A 235 32.27 2.71 4.36
N CYS A 236 31.52 2.42 5.42
CA CYS A 236 32.13 2.12 6.73
C CYS A 236 32.92 0.80 6.72
N SER A 237 32.44 -0.21 5.98
CA SER A 237 33.13 -1.50 5.86
C SER A 237 34.44 -1.40 5.07
N THR A 238 34.56 -0.47 4.12
CA THR A 238 35.80 -0.25 3.34
C THR A 238 36.84 0.64 4.02
N HIS A 239 36.50 1.29 5.15
CA HIS A 239 37.42 2.14 5.93
C HIS A 239 37.96 1.51 7.23
N SER A 240 37.79 0.19 7.41
CA SER A 240 38.47 -0.56 8.47
C SER A 240 39.97 -0.62 8.20
N THR A 241 40.75 0.26 8.85
CA THR A 241 42.22 0.21 8.82
C THR A 241 42.70 -1.07 9.52
N PRO A 242 43.63 -1.86 8.97
CA PRO A 242 44.12 -3.04 9.65
C PRO A 242 44.96 -2.61 10.85
N VAL A 243 44.53 -2.98 12.06
CA VAL A 243 45.39 -2.93 13.25
C VAL A 243 46.52 -3.93 13.03
N ASN A 244 47.75 -3.41 12.91
CA ASN A 244 48.97 -4.20 12.78
C ASN A 244 49.11 -5.14 13.99
N THR A 245 48.79 -6.42 13.79
CA THR A 245 49.10 -7.48 14.74
C THR A 245 50.42 -8.12 14.33
N LEU A 246 51.35 -8.23 15.29
CA LEU A 246 52.68 -8.82 15.13
C LEU A 246 52.63 -10.18 14.41
N GLN A 247 53.57 -10.39 13.49
CA GLN A 247 53.79 -11.63 12.76
C GLN A 247 54.36 -12.74 13.68
N ILE A 248 53.82 -13.96 13.55
CA ILE A 248 54.47 -15.22 13.92
C ILE A 248 54.39 -16.18 12.71
N PRO A 249 55.43 -16.98 12.38
CA PRO A 249 55.55 -17.58 11.05
C PRO A 249 54.94 -18.99 10.90
N LYS A 250 54.38 -19.19 9.68
CA LYS A 250 54.21 -20.39 8.82
C LYS A 250 54.02 -21.79 9.45
N THR A 251 52.91 -22.45 9.05
CA THR A 251 52.95 -23.80 8.41
C THR A 251 51.62 -24.20 7.72
N ILE A 252 51.72 -24.42 6.40
CA ILE A 252 51.20 -25.52 5.55
C ILE A 252 49.81 -26.14 5.86
N ILE A 253 48.89 -26.09 4.88
CA ILE A 253 48.22 -27.26 4.21
C ILE A 253 47.55 -26.79 2.90
N LYS A 254 47.53 -27.71 1.92
CA LYS A 254 47.36 -27.57 0.47
C LYS A 254 45.89 -27.71 -0.04
N THR A 255 45.64 -27.16 -1.24
CA THR A 255 44.85 -27.69 -2.41
C THR A 255 43.33 -27.95 -2.26
N THR A 256 42.37 -27.25 -2.90
CA THR A 256 41.94 -27.03 -4.34
C THR A 256 40.54 -27.65 -4.63
N PRO A 257 39.83 -27.20 -5.68
CA PRO A 257 38.37 -27.00 -5.71
C PRO A 257 37.59 -28.06 -6.50
N LEU A 258 36.25 -28.05 -6.41
CA LEU A 258 35.26 -28.29 -7.48
C LEU A 258 33.90 -28.67 -6.87
N LEU A 259 32.82 -27.95 -7.23
CA LEU A 259 31.81 -28.45 -8.17
C LEU A 259 30.66 -27.44 -8.32
N ARG A 260 30.45 -26.97 -9.56
CA ARG A 260 29.23 -26.31 -10.04
C ARG A 260 28.21 -27.38 -10.43
N MET A 261 26.93 -27.18 -10.12
CA MET A 261 25.79 -27.51 -11.02
C MET A 261 24.47 -26.96 -10.44
N VAL A 262 23.87 -25.93 -11.07
CA VAL A 262 22.69 -25.97 -11.96
C VAL A 262 21.36 -26.33 -11.28
N LEU A 263 20.46 -25.35 -11.19
CA LEU A 263 19.00 -25.53 -11.12
C LEU A 263 18.37 -24.25 -11.72
N GLY A 264 17.61 -24.24 -12.82
CA GLY A 264 16.86 -25.30 -13.47
C GLY A 264 15.36 -25.14 -13.24
N LEU A 265 14.78 -24.06 -13.82
CA LEU A 265 13.39 -23.84 -14.26
C LEU A 265 12.15 -24.26 -13.43
N LEU A 266 11.06 -23.51 -13.68
CA LEU A 266 9.64 -23.66 -13.29
C LEU A 266 9.24 -22.82 -12.06
N VAL A 267 8.31 -21.85 -12.14
CA VAL A 267 7.00 -21.87 -12.82
C VAL A 267 6.66 -20.48 -13.38
N ALA A 268 6.48 -20.40 -14.69
CA ALA A 268 5.60 -19.44 -15.34
C ALA A 268 4.22 -20.09 -15.45
N LEU A 269 3.20 -19.52 -14.81
CA LEU A 269 1.76 -19.74 -15.07
C LEU A 269 0.94 -18.91 -14.06
N ALA A 270 0.66 -17.64 -14.40
CA ALA A 270 -0.49 -16.88 -13.90
C ALA A 270 -0.68 -15.58 -14.70
N THR A 271 -0.50 -15.63 -16.02
CA THR A 271 -0.98 -14.59 -16.93
C THR A 271 -2.06 -15.20 -17.80
N VAL A 272 -3.19 -14.49 -17.94
CA VAL A 272 -4.45 -14.87 -18.60
C VAL A 272 -5.52 -15.46 -17.66
N SER A 273 -6.17 -14.58 -16.87
CA SER A 273 -7.61 -14.67 -16.52
C SER A 273 -8.08 -13.41 -15.78
N MET A 274 -7.99 -12.25 -16.44
CA MET A 274 -8.80 -11.07 -16.11
C MET A 274 -9.41 -10.52 -17.40
N GLY A 275 -10.23 -11.37 -17.99
CA GLY A 275 -11.18 -11.05 -19.04
C GLY A 275 -12.33 -12.01 -18.85
N ILE A 276 -13.55 -11.48 -18.76
CA ILE A 276 -14.80 -12.15 -18.39
C ILE A 276 -15.04 -12.20 -16.88
N TYR A 277 -15.68 -11.15 -16.35
CA TYR A 277 -16.98 -11.24 -15.70
C TYR A 277 -17.60 -9.84 -15.72
N ALA A 278 -18.32 -9.56 -16.80
CA ALA A 278 -19.39 -8.58 -16.82
C ALA A 278 -20.68 -9.35 -16.57
N PHE A 279 -21.37 -9.04 -15.48
CA PHE A 279 -22.83 -9.03 -15.28
C PHE A 279 -23.10 -8.45 -13.88
#